data_AF-A0AB37KH54-F1
#
_entry.id   AF-A0AB37KH54-F1
#
_cell.length_a   1.000
_cell.length_b   1.000
_cell.length_c   1.000
_cell.angle_alpha   90.00
_cell.angle_beta   90.00
_cell.angle_gamma   90.00
#
_symmetry.space_group_name_H-M   'P 1'
#
loop_
_entity.id
_entity.type
_entity.pdbx_description
1 polymer ?
#
loop_
_entity_poly.entity_id
_entity_poly.type
_entity_poly.pdbx_seq_one_letter_code
_entity_poly.pdbx_strand_id
1 'polypeptide(L)'
;MKLFDELKWRGLINDVTSPDLEEKLNAGGMTFYIGTDPTGDSLHIGHYSSLLCAKRLAAHGHHPLMLVGGATGFIGDPKATGERNMLTKEVLQHNYDCLSAQIKELFGFEMVNNLDWTKDLSVIDFLRDIGKYFNINYMINKETVKRRLESGISYTEFSYMILQAMDFLHLYEAKGCTLQLGGQDQWGNITSGLELIRKKHGADVECYGMTMPLITKADGTKFGKSETGTVWLDKSKTSSYEMYQFLVNSEDAKVIDYLKKLTFLGKEEIDALEDSLNKEPHKREAQKALAREVVTYLHGEDEYQKALKITNALFRGNIKDLEANEIKDALHGMEAKSIDDNMPLPDALVAAGIASSKREAREWINQGSIQINGEKIQDVAFVVSSANAISENHTLIKKGKRNYFVIEQ
;
A
#
# COMPACT_ATOMS: atom_id res chain seq x y z
N MET A 1 -27.09 2.87 -7.69
CA MET A 1 -26.89 3.15 -6.26
C MET A 1 -26.35 4.56 -6.15
N LYS A 2 -26.75 5.36 -5.15
CA LYS A 2 -26.15 6.70 -4.95
C LYS A 2 -24.70 6.56 -4.46
N LEU A 3 -23.86 7.59 -4.66
CA LEU A 3 -22.44 7.53 -4.30
C LEU A 3 -22.24 7.17 -2.82
N PHE A 4 -22.94 7.85 -1.92
CA PHE A 4 -22.76 7.62 -0.48
C PHE A 4 -23.13 6.19 -0.06
N ASP A 5 -24.22 5.65 -0.63
CA ASP A 5 -24.63 4.27 -0.40
C ASP A 5 -23.61 3.27 -0.92
N GLU A 6 -22.97 3.55 -2.07
CA GLU A 6 -21.89 2.72 -2.61
C GLU A 6 -20.68 2.74 -1.66
N LEU A 7 -20.27 3.92 -1.19
CA LEU A 7 -19.13 4.05 -0.26
C LEU A 7 -19.41 3.33 1.07
N LYS A 8 -20.63 3.44 1.60
CA LYS A 8 -21.08 2.68 2.78
C LYS A 8 -21.05 1.17 2.52
N TRP A 9 -21.65 0.70 1.43
CA TRP A 9 -21.70 -0.73 1.08
C TRP A 9 -20.30 -1.33 0.88
N ARG A 10 -19.36 -0.55 0.32
CA ARG A 10 -17.95 -0.94 0.18
C ARG A 10 -17.16 -0.90 1.49
N GLY A 11 -17.72 -0.33 2.56
CA GLY A 11 -17.01 -0.11 3.82
C GLY A 11 -15.87 0.91 3.67
N LEU A 12 -16.07 1.97 2.87
CA LEU A 12 -15.09 3.04 2.65
C LEU A 12 -15.32 4.26 3.55
N ILE A 13 -16.36 4.26 4.38
CA ILE A 13 -16.66 5.34 5.33
C ILE A 13 -16.41 4.82 6.74
N ASN A 14 -15.52 5.49 7.48
CA ASN A 14 -15.29 5.27 8.91
C ASN A 14 -16.04 6.32 9.72
N ASP A 15 -15.69 7.61 9.55
CA ASP A 15 -16.37 8.73 10.19
C ASP A 15 -16.67 9.84 9.18
N VAL A 16 -17.73 10.60 9.47
CA VAL A 16 -18.09 11.84 8.77
C VAL A 16 -18.39 12.92 9.79
N THR A 17 -18.05 14.17 9.49
CA THR A 17 -18.22 15.29 10.45
C THR A 17 -19.64 15.83 10.51
N SER A 18 -20.46 15.58 9.49
CA SER A 18 -21.88 15.96 9.45
C SER A 18 -22.68 14.93 8.63
N PRO A 19 -23.93 14.61 9.02
CA PRO A 19 -24.84 13.82 8.18
C PRO A 19 -25.14 14.48 6.83
N ASP A 20 -25.08 15.81 6.74
CA ASP A 20 -25.36 16.56 5.50
C ASP A 20 -24.38 16.20 4.37
N LEU A 21 -23.22 15.66 4.72
CA LEU A 21 -22.22 15.21 3.74
C LEU A 21 -22.78 14.14 2.80
N GLU A 22 -23.76 13.34 3.23
CA GLU A 22 -24.44 12.38 2.37
C GLU A 22 -25.10 13.06 1.16
N GLU A 23 -25.86 14.13 1.39
CA GLU A 23 -26.53 14.86 0.31
C GLU A 23 -25.52 15.57 -0.59
N LYS A 24 -24.49 16.20 0.00
CA LYS A 24 -23.44 16.92 -0.75
C LYS A 24 -22.61 15.97 -1.63
N LEU A 25 -22.26 14.78 -1.15
CA LEU A 25 -21.57 13.76 -1.95
C LEU A 25 -22.46 13.22 -3.08
N ASN A 26 -23.75 13.02 -2.81
CA ASN A 26 -24.66 12.55 -3.85
C ASN A 26 -24.95 13.62 -4.93
N ALA A 27 -24.78 14.91 -4.62
CA ALA A 27 -25.01 16.01 -5.54
C ALA A 27 -23.84 16.27 -6.51
N GLY A 28 -22.61 15.85 -6.19
CA GLY A 28 -21.41 16.17 -6.97
C GLY A 28 -20.87 17.58 -6.73
N GLY A 29 -19.84 17.98 -7.49
CA GLY A 29 -19.35 19.37 -7.56
C GLY A 29 -18.48 19.87 -6.40
N MET A 30 -18.34 19.10 -5.31
CA MET A 30 -17.42 19.48 -4.22
C MET A 30 -15.95 19.40 -4.68
N THR A 31 -15.17 20.43 -4.33
CA THR A 31 -13.70 20.34 -4.31
C THR A 31 -13.26 19.73 -2.98
N PHE A 32 -12.44 18.69 -3.05
CA PHE A 32 -11.93 18.00 -1.87
C PHE A 32 -10.45 17.74 -2.00
N TYR A 33 -9.78 17.50 -0.87
CA TYR A 33 -8.37 17.10 -0.90
C TYR A 33 -8.08 15.85 -0.07
N ILE A 34 -7.02 15.16 -0.48
CA ILE A 34 -6.38 14.09 0.27
C ILE A 34 -4.88 14.40 0.37
N GLY A 35 -4.32 14.24 1.56
CA GLY A 35 -2.91 14.50 1.85
C GLY A 35 -2.07 13.23 1.97
N THR A 36 -0.82 13.28 1.52
CA THR A 36 0.20 12.27 1.81
C THR A 36 1.56 12.93 2.03
N ASP A 37 2.31 12.48 3.03
CA ASP A 37 3.67 12.95 3.26
C ASP A 37 4.68 12.14 2.45
N PRO A 38 5.72 12.77 1.85
CA PRO A 38 6.73 12.12 1.02
C PRO A 38 7.77 11.34 1.85
N THR A 39 7.29 10.33 2.58
CA THR A 39 8.10 9.49 3.47
C THR A 39 8.84 8.36 2.76
N GLY A 40 8.54 8.14 1.49
CA GLY A 40 9.23 7.25 0.58
C GLY A 40 9.02 7.73 -0.86
N ASP A 41 9.78 7.15 -1.78
CA ASP A 41 9.79 7.43 -3.22
C ASP A 41 8.70 6.67 -4.01
N SER A 42 7.87 5.87 -3.35
CA SER A 42 6.68 5.26 -3.95
C SER A 42 5.55 5.18 -2.93
N LEU A 43 4.31 5.25 -3.42
CA LEU A 43 3.15 4.81 -2.65
C LEU A 43 3.16 3.29 -2.48
N HIS A 44 2.38 2.82 -1.53
CA HIS A 44 2.15 1.40 -1.27
C HIS A 44 0.64 1.11 -1.27
N ILE A 45 0.27 -0.16 -1.27
CA ILE A 45 -1.14 -0.59 -1.35
C ILE A 45 -2.06 -0.04 -0.26
N GLY A 46 -1.50 0.38 0.88
CA GLY A 46 -2.26 1.11 1.91
C GLY A 46 -2.82 2.46 1.44
N HIS A 47 -2.09 3.19 0.58
CA HIS A 47 -2.55 4.46 0.01
C HIS A 47 -3.53 4.24 -1.14
N TYR A 48 -3.41 3.10 -1.83
CA TYR A 48 -4.22 2.76 -3.00
C TYR A 48 -5.73 2.82 -2.72
N SER A 49 -6.19 2.27 -1.59
CA SER A 49 -7.60 2.32 -1.22
C SER A 49 -8.14 3.75 -1.12
N SER A 50 -7.38 4.67 -0.54
CA SER A 50 -7.80 6.05 -0.36
C SER A 50 -7.84 6.80 -1.68
N LEU A 51 -6.87 6.52 -2.58
CA LEU A 51 -6.83 7.11 -3.92
C LEU A 51 -7.94 6.56 -4.83
N LEU A 52 -8.30 5.28 -4.68
CA LEU A 52 -9.48 4.72 -5.34
C LEU A 52 -10.78 5.34 -4.85
N CYS A 53 -10.90 5.62 -3.54
CA CYS A 53 -12.04 6.36 -3.02
C CYS A 53 -12.12 7.76 -3.66
N ALA A 54 -10.99 8.49 -3.71
CA ALA A 54 -10.92 9.77 -4.40
C ALA A 54 -11.30 9.66 -5.90
N LYS A 55 -10.90 8.58 -6.58
CA LYS A 55 -11.32 8.31 -7.96
C LYS A 55 -12.82 8.10 -8.11
N ARG A 56 -13.47 7.41 -7.17
CA ARG A 56 -14.93 7.25 -7.16
C ARG A 56 -15.64 8.59 -7.04
N LEU A 57 -15.18 9.44 -6.13
CA LEU A 57 -15.71 10.79 -5.98
C LEU A 57 -15.51 11.59 -7.27
N ALA A 58 -14.31 11.55 -7.86
CA ALA A 58 -14.03 12.24 -9.12
C ALA A 58 -14.94 11.77 -10.27
N ALA A 59 -15.19 10.46 -10.37
CA ALA A 59 -16.11 9.88 -11.36
C ALA A 59 -17.56 10.32 -11.16
N HIS A 60 -17.93 10.77 -9.96
CA HIS A 60 -19.25 11.33 -9.63
C HIS A 60 -19.26 12.87 -9.66
N GLY A 61 -18.30 13.50 -10.34
CA GLY A 61 -18.30 14.94 -10.60
C GLY A 61 -17.70 15.79 -9.48
N HIS A 62 -16.98 15.20 -8.53
CA HIS A 62 -16.19 15.95 -7.54
C HIS A 62 -14.79 16.30 -8.09
N HIS A 63 -14.12 17.26 -7.45
CA HIS A 63 -12.81 17.77 -7.90
C HIS A 63 -11.72 17.41 -6.88
N PRO A 64 -10.91 16.36 -7.14
CA PRO A 64 -9.84 15.93 -6.23
C PRO A 64 -8.59 16.81 -6.33
N LEU A 65 -8.13 17.29 -5.17
CA LEU A 65 -6.81 17.88 -4.97
C LEU A 65 -5.93 16.86 -4.24
N MET A 66 -4.78 16.53 -4.82
CA MET A 66 -3.79 15.68 -4.19
C MET A 66 -2.69 16.53 -3.56
N LEU A 67 -2.67 16.60 -2.24
CA LEU A 67 -1.62 17.29 -1.50
C LEU A 67 -0.47 16.32 -1.21
N VAL A 68 0.71 16.59 -1.76
CA VAL A 68 1.95 15.93 -1.33
C VAL A 68 2.69 16.90 -0.42
N GLY A 69 2.89 16.47 0.84
CA GLY A 69 3.28 17.31 1.96
C GLY A 69 4.76 17.72 1.94
N GLY A 70 5.15 18.66 1.07
CA GLY A 70 6.53 19.15 1.02
C GLY A 70 6.97 19.85 2.31
N ALA A 71 6.09 20.58 2.99
CA ALA A 71 6.35 21.19 4.30
C ALA A 71 6.11 20.22 5.47
N THR A 72 4.96 19.54 5.48
CA THR A 72 4.62 18.57 6.55
C THR A 72 5.60 17.40 6.61
N GLY A 73 6.18 17.01 5.47
CA GLY A 73 7.24 16.00 5.40
C GLY A 73 8.53 16.36 6.14
N PHE A 74 8.84 17.66 6.34
CA PHE A 74 9.97 18.09 7.18
C PHE A 74 9.71 17.90 8.68
N ILE A 75 8.45 17.72 9.07
CA ILE A 75 8.00 17.70 10.46
C ILE A 75 7.62 16.27 10.87
N GLY A 76 6.87 15.58 10.00
CA GLY A 76 6.41 14.22 10.20
C GLY A 76 5.19 14.12 11.12
N ASP A 77 4.12 13.48 10.63
CA ASP A 77 2.93 13.20 11.44
C ASP A 77 3.29 12.28 12.64
N PRO A 78 3.00 12.69 13.89
CA PRO A 78 3.35 11.91 15.08
C PRO A 78 2.77 10.50 15.02
N LYS A 79 3.63 9.50 15.13
CA LYS A 79 3.17 8.10 15.28
C LYS A 79 2.83 7.82 16.73
N ALA A 80 1.97 6.82 16.95
CA ALA A 80 1.64 6.33 18.29
C ALA A 80 2.88 5.86 19.08
N THR A 81 3.97 5.47 18.39
CA THR A 81 5.21 5.00 19.00
C THR A 81 6.44 5.65 18.36
N GLY A 82 7.28 6.28 19.19
CA GLY A 82 8.58 6.85 18.80
C GLY A 82 8.53 8.07 17.87
N GLU A 83 9.56 8.90 17.90
CA GLU A 83 9.68 10.03 16.98
C GLU A 83 10.01 9.58 15.56
N ARG A 84 9.57 10.37 14.56
CA ARG A 84 9.97 10.17 13.17
C ARG A 84 11.42 10.60 12.95
N ASN A 85 12.13 9.83 12.14
CA ASN A 85 13.41 10.27 11.61
C ASN A 85 13.17 11.38 10.58
N MET A 86 13.84 12.52 10.76
CA MET A 86 13.76 13.64 9.84
C MET A 86 14.53 13.33 8.56
N LEU A 87 13.87 13.49 7.41
CA LEU A 87 14.49 13.34 6.10
C LEU A 87 15.24 14.61 5.71
N THR A 88 16.30 14.48 4.91
CA THR A 88 16.98 15.67 4.36
C THR A 88 16.12 16.35 3.29
N LYS A 89 16.42 17.61 2.97
CA LYS A 89 15.72 18.37 1.93
C LYS A 89 15.77 17.65 0.59
N GLU A 90 16.91 17.06 0.25
CA GLU A 90 17.17 16.37 -1.00
C GLU A 90 16.32 15.09 -1.10
N VAL A 91 16.25 14.31 -0.02
CA VAL A 91 15.42 13.10 0.03
C VAL A 91 13.93 13.45 -0.02
N LEU A 92 13.49 14.49 0.70
CA LEU A 92 12.10 14.94 0.65
C LEU A 92 11.70 15.42 -0.74
N GLN A 93 12.56 16.19 -1.41
CA GLN A 93 12.30 16.64 -2.77
C GLN A 93 12.23 15.46 -3.75
N HIS A 94 13.19 14.54 -3.68
CA HIS A 94 13.18 13.33 -4.50
C HIS A 94 11.89 12.52 -4.30
N ASN A 95 11.52 12.27 -3.05
CA ASN A 95 10.29 11.54 -2.72
C ASN A 95 9.05 12.30 -3.22
N TYR A 96 8.99 13.62 -3.04
CA TYR A 96 7.90 14.45 -3.54
C TYR A 96 7.74 14.32 -5.07
N ASP A 97 8.85 14.40 -5.82
CA ASP A 97 8.85 14.31 -7.28
C ASP A 97 8.36 12.92 -7.74
N CYS A 98 8.86 11.84 -7.12
CA CYS A 98 8.45 10.48 -7.43
C CYS A 98 6.97 10.23 -7.11
N LEU A 99 6.49 10.62 -5.92
CA LEU A 99 5.08 10.46 -5.54
C LEU A 99 4.16 11.30 -6.43
N SER A 100 4.56 12.53 -6.76
CA SER A 100 3.76 13.41 -7.61
C SER A 100 3.65 12.87 -9.03
N ALA A 101 4.74 12.34 -9.60
CA ALA A 101 4.72 11.68 -10.90
C ALA A 101 3.83 10.44 -10.89
N GLN A 102 4.01 9.56 -9.89
CA GLN A 102 3.23 8.33 -9.74
C GLN A 102 1.73 8.60 -9.59
N ILE A 103 1.33 9.58 -8.76
CA ILE A 103 -0.08 9.91 -8.56
C ILE A 103 -0.68 10.55 -9.81
N LYS A 104 0.07 11.43 -10.48
CA LYS A 104 -0.39 12.06 -11.72
C LYS A 104 -0.60 11.05 -12.84
N GLU A 105 0.29 10.08 -12.98
CA GLU A 105 0.18 9.02 -13.98
C GLU A 105 -0.99 8.08 -13.70
N LEU A 106 -1.07 7.54 -12.47
CA LEU A 106 -2.08 6.54 -12.10
C LEU A 106 -3.47 7.16 -11.91
N PHE A 107 -3.55 8.37 -11.37
CA PHE A 107 -4.80 8.97 -10.92
C PHE A 107 -5.14 10.31 -11.55
N GLY A 108 -4.23 11.00 -12.25
CA GLY A 108 -4.55 12.24 -12.96
C GLY A 108 -5.20 13.32 -12.08
N PHE A 109 -4.88 13.34 -10.79
CA PHE A 109 -5.38 14.35 -9.85
C PHE A 109 -4.61 15.67 -10.00
N GLU A 110 -5.24 16.77 -9.58
CA GLU A 110 -4.55 18.05 -9.49
C GLU A 110 -3.59 18.03 -8.29
N MET A 111 -2.30 18.17 -8.54
CA MET A 111 -1.27 18.11 -7.51
C MET A 111 -1.09 19.48 -6.84
N VAL A 112 -0.99 19.50 -5.51
CA VAL A 112 -0.67 20.69 -4.71
C VAL A 112 0.44 20.38 -3.70
N ASN A 113 1.25 21.39 -3.34
CA ASN A 113 2.36 21.26 -2.41
C ASN A 113 2.24 22.29 -1.29
N ASN A 114 2.13 21.83 -0.04
CA ASN A 114 2.04 22.76 1.09
C ASN A 114 3.32 23.55 1.37
N LEU A 115 4.44 23.19 0.75
CA LEU A 115 5.63 24.02 0.78
C LEU A 115 5.41 25.38 0.12
N ASP A 116 4.50 25.49 -0.85
CA ASP A 116 4.25 26.71 -1.62
C ASP A 116 3.70 27.85 -0.75
N TRP A 117 2.89 27.55 0.27
CA TRP A 117 2.36 28.54 1.21
C TRP A 117 3.06 28.53 2.58
N THR A 118 3.85 27.49 2.88
CA THR A 118 4.49 27.36 4.20
C THR A 118 5.92 27.90 4.23
N LYS A 119 6.70 27.79 3.14
CA LYS A 119 8.15 28.09 3.15
C LYS A 119 8.49 29.55 3.44
N ASP A 120 7.61 30.48 3.04
CA ASP A 120 7.79 31.92 3.17
C ASP A 120 7.07 32.49 4.41
N LEU A 121 6.41 31.62 5.20
CA LEU A 121 5.72 32.03 6.41
C LEU A 121 6.73 32.29 7.53
N SER A 122 6.78 33.54 8.02
CA SER A 122 7.63 33.86 9.16
C SER A 122 7.12 33.15 10.42
N VAL A 123 8.03 32.82 11.34
CA VAL A 123 7.64 32.21 12.63
C VAL A 123 6.67 33.11 13.40
N ILE A 124 6.81 34.44 13.27
CA ILE A 124 5.91 35.40 13.91
C ILE A 124 4.50 35.28 13.31
N ASP A 125 4.37 35.26 11.99
CA ASP A 125 3.08 35.14 11.33
C ASP A 125 2.44 33.78 11.59
N PHE A 126 3.23 32.69 11.59
CA PHE A 126 2.76 31.37 11.98
C PHE A 126 2.13 31.37 13.38
N LEU A 127 2.86 31.87 14.38
CA LEU A 127 2.38 31.88 15.77
C LEU A 127 1.20 32.84 15.98
N ARG A 128 1.26 34.03 15.38
CA ARG A 128 0.26 35.10 15.57
C ARG A 128 -1.02 34.85 14.78
N ASP A 129 -0.92 34.42 13.53
CA ASP A 129 -2.06 34.40 12.60
C ASP A 129 -2.68 33.01 12.47
N ILE A 130 -1.96 31.96 12.88
CA ILE A 130 -2.47 30.58 12.91
C ILE A 130 -2.44 30.04 14.35
N GLY A 131 -1.28 30.06 15.01
CA GLY A 131 -1.05 29.45 16.32
C GLY A 131 -2.01 29.91 17.42
N LYS A 132 -2.42 31.20 17.42
CA LYS A 132 -3.39 31.75 18.39
C LYS A 132 -4.73 31.01 18.44
N TYR A 133 -5.11 30.31 17.36
CA TYR A 133 -6.37 29.57 17.28
C TYR A 133 -6.29 28.17 17.91
N PHE A 134 -5.10 27.72 18.31
CA PHE A 134 -4.87 26.39 18.86
C PHE A 134 -4.63 26.46 20.37
N ASN A 135 -5.61 25.99 21.13
CA ASN A 135 -5.48 25.88 22.57
C ASN A 135 -4.66 24.63 22.92
N ILE A 136 -3.63 24.76 23.77
CA ILE A 136 -2.77 23.63 24.15
C ILE A 136 -3.58 22.48 24.77
N ASN A 137 -4.54 22.77 25.67
CA ASN A 137 -5.38 21.74 26.28
C ASN A 137 -6.22 20.98 25.24
N TYR A 138 -6.64 21.65 24.17
CA TYR A 138 -7.30 20.98 23.05
C TYR A 138 -6.33 20.04 22.31
N MET A 139 -5.13 20.53 21.99
CA MET A 139 -4.12 19.77 21.24
C MET A 139 -3.66 18.51 21.98
N ILE A 140 -3.36 18.61 23.28
CA ILE A 140 -2.88 17.48 24.10
C ILE A 140 -3.94 16.38 24.30
N ASN A 141 -5.21 16.74 24.17
CA ASN A 141 -6.32 15.79 24.33
C ASN A 141 -6.64 15.00 23.05
N LYS A 142 -6.01 15.34 21.91
CA LYS A 142 -6.10 14.53 20.69
C LYS A 142 -5.46 13.16 20.94
N GLU A 143 -6.14 12.10 20.52
CA GLU A 143 -5.80 10.72 20.92
C GLU A 143 -4.35 10.30 20.62
N THR A 144 -3.83 10.66 19.44
CA THR A 144 -2.44 10.36 19.04
C THR A 144 -1.43 11.10 19.91
N VAL A 145 -1.66 12.39 20.15
CA VAL A 145 -0.79 13.23 20.98
C VAL A 145 -0.85 12.77 22.43
N LYS A 146 -2.06 12.53 22.96
CA LYS A 146 -2.28 12.06 24.34
C LYS A 146 -1.48 10.79 24.66
N ARG A 147 -1.47 9.82 23.73
CA ARG A 147 -0.67 8.59 23.86
C ARG A 147 0.84 8.84 23.89
N ARG A 148 1.31 9.89 23.21
CA ARG A 148 2.73 10.26 23.13
C ARG A 148 3.21 11.17 24.25
N LEU A 149 2.31 11.85 24.97
CA LEU A 149 2.71 12.75 26.06
C LEU A 149 3.51 12.03 27.15
N GLU A 150 3.16 10.79 27.48
CA GLU A 150 3.89 9.99 28.49
C GLU A 150 5.28 9.55 28.02
N SER A 151 5.45 9.31 26.71
CA SER A 151 6.72 8.85 26.12
C SER A 151 7.60 9.99 25.59
N GLY A 152 7.07 11.21 25.50
CA GLY A 152 7.72 12.37 24.93
C GLY A 152 7.27 12.64 23.48
N ILE A 153 6.98 13.91 23.22
CA ILE A 153 6.71 14.46 21.88
C ILE A 153 7.45 15.80 21.76
N SER A 154 8.28 15.95 20.73
CA SER A 154 8.93 17.23 20.43
C SER A 154 7.91 18.31 20.02
N TYR A 155 8.29 19.58 20.20
CA TYR A 155 7.49 20.71 19.71
C TYR A 155 7.27 20.64 18.19
N THR A 156 8.27 20.14 17.46
CA THR A 156 8.21 19.90 16.02
C THR A 156 7.04 18.97 15.67
N GLU A 157 7.03 17.74 16.19
CA GLU A 157 5.93 16.78 15.98
C GLU A 157 4.59 17.32 16.50
N PHE A 158 4.58 17.99 17.66
CA PHE A 158 3.37 18.59 18.24
C PHE A 158 2.75 19.69 17.36
N SER A 159 3.58 20.42 16.59
CA SER A 159 3.13 21.48 15.68
C SER A 159 2.54 20.97 14.36
N TYR A 160 2.72 19.68 14.04
CA TYR A 160 2.25 19.08 12.79
C TYR A 160 0.75 19.31 12.54
N MET A 161 -0.09 19.15 13.57
CA MET A 161 -1.54 19.34 13.42
C MET A 161 -1.92 20.76 12.98
N ILE A 162 -1.12 21.77 13.37
CA ILE A 162 -1.35 23.16 13.01
C ILE A 162 -1.06 23.37 11.52
N LEU A 163 0.01 22.75 11.01
CA LEU A 163 0.36 22.80 9.59
C LEU A 163 -0.70 22.12 8.73
N GLN A 164 -1.15 20.92 9.09
CA GLN A 164 -2.22 20.25 8.33
C GLN A 164 -3.56 21.01 8.41
N ALA A 165 -3.86 21.65 9.54
CA ALA A 165 -5.04 22.51 9.65
C ALA A 165 -4.93 23.76 8.75
N MET A 166 -3.73 24.36 8.68
CA MET A 166 -3.42 25.47 7.78
C MET A 166 -3.56 25.06 6.31
N ASP A 167 -3.22 23.84 5.94
CA ASP A 167 -3.41 23.33 4.58
C ASP A 167 -4.89 23.34 4.19
N PHE A 168 -5.79 22.87 5.07
CA PHE A 168 -7.23 22.92 4.78
C PHE A 168 -7.71 24.36 4.63
N LEU A 169 -7.31 25.26 5.54
CA LEU A 169 -7.64 26.67 5.44
C LEU A 169 -7.19 27.29 4.11
N HIS A 170 -5.94 27.04 3.71
CA HIS A 170 -5.40 27.57 2.47
C HIS A 170 -6.16 27.04 1.25
N LEU A 171 -6.42 25.74 1.19
CA LEU A 171 -7.14 25.14 0.06
C LEU A 171 -8.61 25.56 0.00
N TYR A 172 -9.23 25.81 1.16
CA TYR A 172 -10.55 26.42 1.23
C TYR A 172 -10.54 27.83 0.62
N GLU A 173 -9.61 28.69 1.03
CA GLU A 173 -9.50 30.07 0.56
C GLU A 173 -9.09 30.17 -0.92
N ALA A 174 -8.12 29.36 -1.36
CA ALA A 174 -7.51 29.48 -2.68
C ALA A 174 -8.24 28.67 -3.77
N LYS A 175 -8.90 27.56 -3.40
CA LYS A 175 -9.48 26.60 -4.36
C LYS A 175 -10.93 26.22 -4.05
N GLY A 176 -11.56 26.83 -3.04
CA GLY A 176 -12.93 26.48 -2.64
C GLY A 176 -13.05 25.05 -2.13
N CYS A 177 -11.96 24.47 -1.58
CA CYS A 177 -11.97 23.12 -1.05
C CYS A 177 -12.83 23.03 0.21
N THR A 178 -13.90 22.23 0.19
CA THR A 178 -14.86 22.10 1.29
C THR A 178 -14.90 20.72 1.92
N LEU A 179 -14.04 19.80 1.49
CA LEU A 179 -13.97 18.44 2.04
C LEU A 179 -12.51 17.96 2.16
N GLN A 180 -12.16 17.37 3.30
CA GLN A 180 -10.90 16.64 3.48
C GLN A 180 -11.17 15.14 3.65
N LEU A 181 -10.47 14.32 2.88
CA LEU A 181 -10.44 12.86 3.00
C LEU A 181 -9.13 12.42 3.65
N GLY A 182 -9.20 11.40 4.52
CA GLY A 182 -7.99 10.78 5.09
C GLY A 182 -8.24 9.37 5.63
N GLY A 183 -7.18 8.69 6.06
CA GLY A 183 -7.34 7.48 6.86
C GLY A 183 -7.96 7.79 8.22
N GLN A 184 -8.53 6.80 8.91
CA GLN A 184 -9.12 6.97 10.25
C GLN A 184 -8.15 7.58 11.27
N ASP A 185 -6.85 7.38 11.09
CA ASP A 185 -5.79 7.96 11.91
C ASP A 185 -5.62 9.49 11.72
N GLN A 186 -6.18 10.06 10.65
CA GLN A 186 -6.14 11.50 10.36
C GLN A 186 -7.30 12.30 10.96
N TRP A 187 -8.25 11.66 11.64
CA TRP A 187 -9.46 12.32 12.17
C TRP A 187 -9.14 13.54 13.05
N GLY A 188 -8.12 13.43 13.91
CA GLY A 188 -7.70 14.50 14.79
C GLY A 188 -7.22 15.75 14.04
N ASN A 189 -6.47 15.56 12.95
CA ASN A 189 -5.93 16.64 12.15
C ASN A 189 -7.00 17.24 11.21
N ILE A 190 -7.85 16.40 10.60
CA ILE A 190 -8.99 16.85 9.78
C ILE A 190 -9.91 17.79 10.57
N THR A 191 -10.31 17.37 11.78
CA THR A 191 -11.19 18.16 12.66
C THR A 191 -10.53 19.47 13.11
N SER A 192 -9.20 19.49 13.26
CA SER A 192 -8.45 20.70 13.60
C SER A 192 -8.45 21.71 12.45
N GLY A 193 -8.38 21.25 11.19
CA GLY A 193 -8.55 22.10 10.01
C GLY A 193 -9.94 22.73 9.93
N LEU A 194 -10.99 21.94 10.17
CA LEU A 194 -12.36 22.44 10.22
C LEU A 194 -12.57 23.50 11.31
N GLU A 195 -12.00 23.29 12.49
CA GLU A 195 -12.08 24.25 13.58
C GLU A 195 -11.33 25.55 13.25
N LEU A 196 -10.16 25.47 12.60
CA LEU A 196 -9.43 26.65 12.16
C LEU A 196 -10.23 27.46 11.14
N ILE A 197 -10.84 26.80 10.14
CA ILE A 197 -11.71 27.45 9.15
C ILE A 197 -12.87 28.15 9.85
N ARG A 198 -13.58 27.46 10.76
CA ARG A 198 -14.70 28.05 11.52
C ARG A 198 -14.28 29.27 12.35
N LYS A 199 -13.11 29.22 12.99
CA LYS A 199 -12.59 30.34 13.79
C LYS A 199 -12.20 31.56 12.95
N LYS A 200 -11.79 31.36 11.70
CA LYS A 200 -11.41 32.46 10.79
C LYS A 200 -12.57 33.02 9.97
N HIS A 201 -13.46 32.14 9.51
CA HIS A 201 -14.50 32.48 8.53
C HIS A 201 -15.93 32.44 9.10
N GLY A 202 -16.11 32.01 10.34
CA GLY A 202 -17.40 31.98 11.04
C GLY A 202 -17.97 30.57 11.22
N ALA A 203 -18.95 30.45 12.12
CA ALA A 203 -19.52 29.16 12.50
C ALA A 203 -20.35 28.48 11.40
N ASP A 204 -20.89 29.28 10.47
CA ASP A 204 -21.81 28.84 9.41
C ASP A 204 -21.09 28.32 8.16
N VAL A 205 -19.76 28.29 8.15
CA VAL A 205 -19.00 27.76 7.00
C VAL A 205 -19.22 26.26 6.85
N GLU A 206 -19.65 25.86 5.66
CA GLU A 206 -19.86 24.47 5.27
C GLU A 206 -18.55 23.83 4.78
N CYS A 207 -17.79 23.25 5.71
CA CYS A 207 -16.67 22.37 5.41
C CYS A 207 -16.83 21.04 6.14
N TYR A 208 -16.36 19.97 5.52
CA TYR A 208 -16.58 18.60 5.94
C TYR A 208 -15.29 17.79 6.02
N GLY A 209 -15.31 16.75 6.84
CA GLY A 209 -14.28 15.74 6.94
C GLY A 209 -14.89 14.35 6.76
N MET A 210 -14.18 13.48 6.06
CA MET A 210 -14.52 12.06 5.93
C MET A 210 -13.26 11.22 6.11
N THR A 211 -13.35 10.17 6.91
CA THR A 211 -12.26 9.19 7.05
C THR A 211 -12.63 7.86 6.46
N MET A 212 -11.61 7.15 5.97
CA MET A 212 -11.70 5.78 5.47
C MET A 212 -11.07 4.83 6.49
N PRO A 213 -11.63 3.61 6.67
CA PRO A 213 -11.07 2.66 7.61
C PRO A 213 -9.71 2.15 7.12
N LEU A 214 -8.83 1.80 8.06
CA LEU A 214 -7.59 1.10 7.70
C LEU A 214 -7.92 -0.29 7.16
N ILE A 215 -7.26 -0.69 6.08
CA ILE A 215 -7.34 -2.07 5.61
C ILE A 215 -6.45 -2.95 6.49
N THR A 216 -7.07 -3.92 7.12
CA THR A 216 -6.42 -4.92 7.97
C THR A 216 -6.56 -6.31 7.38
N LYS A 217 -5.61 -7.18 7.73
CA LYS A 217 -5.66 -8.62 7.53
C LYS A 217 -6.59 -9.29 8.55
N ALA A 218 -6.84 -10.59 8.37
CA ALA A 218 -7.69 -11.35 9.29
C ALA A 218 -7.11 -11.41 10.72
N ASP A 219 -5.77 -11.35 10.84
CA ASP A 219 -5.03 -11.31 12.11
C ASP A 219 -4.97 -9.92 12.76
N GLY A 220 -5.58 -8.89 12.15
CA GLY A 220 -5.58 -7.51 12.62
C GLY A 220 -4.34 -6.69 12.23
N THR A 221 -3.35 -7.28 11.56
CA THR A 221 -2.18 -6.55 11.04
C THR A 221 -2.56 -5.68 9.83
N LYS A 222 -1.73 -4.66 9.52
CA LYS A 222 -1.97 -3.77 8.37
C LYS A 222 -1.82 -4.55 7.06
N PHE A 223 -2.77 -4.39 6.13
CA PHE A 223 -2.80 -5.11 4.86
C PHE A 223 -1.53 -4.93 4.03
N GLY A 224 -1.02 -3.71 3.89
CA GLY A 224 0.14 -3.40 3.04
C GLY A 224 1.52 -3.85 3.56
N LYS A 225 1.58 -4.66 4.62
CA LYS A 225 2.81 -5.30 5.10
C LYS A 225 2.78 -6.79 4.80
N SER A 226 3.75 -7.27 4.04
CA SER A 226 4.05 -8.70 3.86
C SER A 226 5.14 -9.15 4.85
N GLU A 227 5.44 -10.44 4.90
CA GLU A 227 6.58 -10.99 5.66
C GLU A 227 7.92 -10.43 5.15
N THR A 228 7.99 -10.07 3.87
CA THR A 228 9.20 -9.56 3.19
C THR A 228 9.28 -8.04 3.13
N GLY A 229 8.23 -7.31 3.54
CA GLY A 229 8.23 -5.85 3.59
C GLY A 229 6.97 -5.19 3.04
N THR A 230 7.11 -3.95 2.58
CA THR A 230 6.01 -3.11 2.06
C THR A 230 5.66 -3.51 0.63
N VAL A 231 4.37 -3.63 0.31
CA VAL A 231 3.88 -3.85 -1.06
C VAL A 231 3.72 -2.50 -1.75
N TRP A 232 4.70 -2.13 -2.58
CA TRP A 232 4.75 -0.85 -3.29
C TRP A 232 3.86 -0.86 -4.54
N LEU A 233 3.44 0.32 -4.98
CA LEU A 233 2.73 0.50 -6.27
C LEU A 233 3.70 0.62 -7.46
N ASP A 234 4.97 0.95 -7.19
CA ASP A 234 6.01 1.00 -8.21
C ASP A 234 6.47 -0.43 -8.54
N LYS A 235 6.32 -0.81 -9.81
CA LYS A 235 6.68 -2.14 -10.32
C LYS A 235 8.16 -2.49 -10.24
N SER A 236 9.05 -1.48 -10.09
CA SER A 236 10.49 -1.68 -9.88
C SER A 236 10.82 -2.08 -8.43
N LYS A 237 9.91 -1.81 -7.48
CA LYS A 237 10.05 -2.16 -6.05
C LYS A 237 9.20 -3.37 -5.66
N THR A 238 8.05 -3.53 -6.28
CA THR A 238 7.20 -4.72 -6.14
C THR A 238 6.70 -5.08 -7.51
N SER A 239 7.32 -6.10 -8.10
CA SER A 239 6.98 -6.57 -9.44
C SER A 239 5.49 -6.94 -9.55
N SER A 240 4.96 -6.91 -10.77
CA SER A 240 3.58 -7.34 -11.07
C SER A 240 3.31 -8.77 -10.57
N TYR A 241 4.32 -9.64 -10.64
CA TYR A 241 4.27 -10.98 -10.10
C TYR A 241 4.16 -11.01 -8.57
N GLU A 242 5.02 -10.28 -7.84
CA GLU A 242 4.96 -10.21 -6.38
C GLU A 242 3.64 -9.61 -5.90
N MET A 243 3.15 -8.56 -6.55
CA MET A 243 1.84 -7.96 -6.25
C MET A 243 0.71 -8.96 -6.50
N TYR A 244 0.74 -9.66 -7.64
CA TYR A 244 -0.22 -10.72 -7.95
C TYR A 244 -0.20 -11.82 -6.87
N GLN A 245 0.98 -12.29 -6.47
CA GLN A 245 1.13 -13.33 -5.44
C GLN A 245 0.64 -12.84 -4.08
N PHE A 246 0.94 -11.60 -3.71
CA PHE A 246 0.44 -11.01 -2.47
C PHE A 246 -1.09 -11.02 -2.43
N LEU A 247 -1.75 -10.60 -3.52
CA LEU A 247 -3.21 -10.51 -3.60
C LEU A 247 -3.88 -11.88 -3.73
N VAL A 248 -3.33 -12.78 -4.55
CA VAL A 248 -3.90 -14.12 -4.73
C VAL A 248 -3.82 -14.94 -3.44
N ASN A 249 -2.90 -14.60 -2.54
CA ASN A 249 -2.74 -15.25 -1.24
C ASN A 249 -3.59 -14.62 -0.12
N SER A 250 -4.47 -13.67 -0.44
CA SER A 250 -5.44 -13.10 0.51
C SER A 250 -6.31 -14.17 1.16
N GLU A 251 -6.65 -13.94 2.43
CA GLU A 251 -7.47 -14.83 3.24
C GLU A 251 -8.93 -14.83 2.76
N ASP A 252 -9.56 -16.00 2.77
CA ASP A 252 -10.99 -16.16 2.39
C ASP A 252 -11.89 -15.21 3.20
N ALA A 253 -11.62 -15.04 4.50
CA ALA A 253 -12.38 -14.16 5.39
C ALA A 253 -12.32 -12.66 5.01
N LYS A 254 -11.39 -12.25 4.15
CA LYS A 254 -11.12 -10.84 3.84
C LYS A 254 -11.17 -10.48 2.37
N VAL A 255 -11.06 -11.44 1.46
CA VAL A 255 -10.98 -11.17 0.01
C VAL A 255 -12.18 -10.38 -0.52
N ILE A 256 -13.39 -10.60 -0.02
CA ILE A 256 -14.59 -9.84 -0.44
C ILE A 256 -14.51 -8.38 0.02
N ASP A 257 -14.00 -8.13 1.22
CA ASP A 257 -13.75 -6.78 1.74
C ASP A 257 -12.66 -6.07 0.92
N TYR A 258 -11.62 -6.78 0.52
CA TYR A 258 -10.57 -6.24 -0.35
C TYR A 258 -11.12 -5.93 -1.76
N LEU A 259 -11.93 -6.80 -2.36
CA LEU A 259 -12.57 -6.54 -3.65
C LEU A 259 -13.40 -5.25 -3.62
N LYS A 260 -14.18 -5.05 -2.55
CA LYS A 260 -15.00 -3.84 -2.36
C LYS A 260 -14.16 -2.57 -2.30
N LYS A 261 -13.01 -2.61 -1.62
CA LYS A 261 -12.15 -1.44 -1.36
C LYS A 261 -11.10 -1.17 -2.44
N LEU A 262 -10.60 -2.21 -3.10
CA LEU A 262 -9.42 -2.16 -3.97
C LEU A 262 -9.72 -2.33 -5.47
N THR A 263 -10.98 -2.51 -5.86
CA THR A 263 -11.38 -2.73 -7.27
C THR A 263 -12.61 -1.91 -7.64
N PHE A 264 -12.82 -1.66 -8.94
CA PHE A 264 -14.03 -1.00 -9.44
C PHE A 264 -15.19 -1.96 -9.76
N LEU A 265 -15.07 -3.25 -9.44
CA LEU A 265 -16.12 -4.24 -9.68
C LEU A 265 -17.46 -3.81 -9.07
N GLY A 266 -18.53 -4.06 -9.81
CA GLY A 266 -19.91 -3.80 -9.39
C GLY A 266 -20.36 -4.72 -8.26
N LYS A 267 -21.49 -4.36 -7.65
CA LYS A 267 -22.09 -5.17 -6.58
C LYS A 267 -22.44 -6.58 -7.03
N GLU A 268 -23.03 -6.73 -8.21
CA GLU A 268 -23.41 -8.04 -8.76
C GLU A 268 -22.21 -8.95 -9.00
N GLU A 269 -21.09 -8.38 -9.49
CA GLU A 269 -19.84 -9.12 -9.70
C GLU A 269 -19.23 -9.57 -8.37
N ILE A 270 -19.22 -8.69 -7.36
CA ILE A 270 -18.71 -9.01 -6.03
C ILE A 270 -19.60 -10.05 -5.33
N ASP A 271 -20.92 -9.93 -5.44
CA ASP A 271 -21.88 -10.89 -4.87
C ASP A 271 -21.68 -12.28 -5.53
N ALA A 272 -21.44 -12.35 -6.84
CA ALA A 272 -21.14 -13.61 -7.54
C ALA A 272 -19.81 -14.24 -7.08
N LEU A 273 -18.79 -13.42 -6.83
CA LEU A 273 -17.49 -13.88 -6.30
C LEU A 273 -17.61 -14.36 -4.85
N GLU A 274 -18.44 -13.72 -4.02
CA GLU A 274 -18.76 -14.16 -2.66
C GLU A 274 -19.49 -15.51 -2.68
N ASP A 275 -20.45 -15.68 -3.59
CA ASP A 275 -21.13 -16.95 -3.82
C ASP A 275 -20.16 -18.07 -4.24
N SER A 276 -19.23 -17.77 -5.15
CA SER A 276 -18.19 -18.70 -5.57
C SER A 276 -17.25 -19.07 -4.43
N LEU A 277 -16.87 -18.10 -3.60
CA LEU A 277 -16.03 -18.33 -2.42
C LEU A 277 -16.72 -19.25 -1.40
N ASN A 278 -18.02 -19.06 -1.17
CA ASN A 278 -18.78 -19.87 -0.23
C ASN A 278 -19.02 -21.31 -0.72
N LYS A 279 -19.24 -21.49 -2.03
CA LYS A 279 -19.54 -22.80 -2.64
C LYS A 279 -18.27 -23.59 -2.98
N GLU A 280 -17.25 -22.92 -3.49
CA GLU A 280 -16.06 -23.54 -4.08
C GLU A 280 -14.76 -22.79 -3.72
N PRO A 281 -14.44 -22.61 -2.42
CA PRO A 281 -13.29 -21.80 -1.97
C PRO A 281 -11.95 -22.26 -2.55
N HIS A 282 -11.82 -23.57 -2.81
CA HIS A 282 -10.63 -24.18 -3.40
C HIS A 282 -10.29 -23.65 -4.81
N LYS A 283 -11.25 -23.08 -5.54
CA LYS A 283 -11.00 -22.46 -6.86
C LYS A 283 -10.31 -21.10 -6.74
N ARG A 284 -10.47 -20.41 -5.60
CA ARG A 284 -9.91 -19.08 -5.32
C ARG A 284 -10.29 -18.01 -6.35
N GLU A 285 -11.50 -18.06 -6.89
CA GLU A 285 -11.94 -17.14 -7.95
C GLU A 285 -11.95 -15.68 -7.45
N ALA A 286 -12.40 -15.44 -6.22
CA ALA A 286 -12.37 -14.10 -5.60
C ALA A 286 -10.93 -13.54 -5.49
N GLN A 287 -9.96 -14.36 -5.08
CA GLN A 287 -8.57 -13.92 -4.95
C GLN A 287 -7.91 -13.67 -6.31
N LYS A 288 -8.19 -14.53 -7.30
CA LYS A 288 -7.71 -14.31 -8.67
C LYS A 288 -8.32 -13.05 -9.29
N ALA A 289 -9.61 -12.80 -9.06
CA ALA A 289 -10.27 -11.57 -9.49
C ALA A 289 -9.62 -10.35 -8.84
N LEU A 290 -9.40 -10.37 -7.52
CA LEU A 290 -8.72 -9.28 -6.81
C LEU A 290 -7.33 -9.01 -7.40
N ALA A 291 -6.53 -10.05 -7.61
CA ALA A 291 -5.19 -9.92 -8.16
C ALA A 291 -5.21 -9.38 -9.61
N ARG A 292 -6.14 -9.87 -10.45
CA ARG A 292 -6.34 -9.36 -11.81
C ARG A 292 -6.68 -7.88 -11.81
N GLU A 293 -7.75 -7.48 -11.12
CA GLU A 293 -8.25 -6.10 -11.15
C GLU A 293 -7.20 -5.11 -10.67
N VAL A 294 -6.49 -5.42 -9.59
CA VAL A 294 -5.48 -4.51 -9.01
C VAL A 294 -4.24 -4.41 -9.89
N VAL A 295 -3.68 -5.53 -10.35
CA VAL A 295 -2.47 -5.51 -11.20
C VAL A 295 -2.77 -4.86 -12.55
N THR A 296 -3.92 -5.17 -13.15
CA THR A 296 -4.34 -4.57 -14.42
C THR A 296 -4.52 -3.06 -14.29
N TYR A 297 -5.12 -2.60 -13.18
CA TYR A 297 -5.30 -1.17 -12.94
C TYR A 297 -3.97 -0.43 -12.73
N LEU A 298 -3.04 -1.02 -11.96
CA LEU A 298 -1.80 -0.36 -11.59
C LEU A 298 -0.71 -0.46 -12.67
N HIS A 299 -0.54 -1.64 -13.25
CA HIS A 299 0.60 -1.96 -14.13
C HIS A 299 0.17 -2.26 -15.57
N GLY A 300 -1.13 -2.44 -15.84
CA GLY A 300 -1.67 -2.76 -17.16
C GLY A 300 -1.91 -4.26 -17.40
N GLU A 301 -2.67 -4.55 -18.46
CA GLU A 301 -3.08 -5.92 -18.82
C GLU A 301 -1.88 -6.81 -19.17
N ASP A 302 -0.90 -6.28 -19.93
CA ASP A 302 0.28 -7.04 -20.33
C ASP A 302 1.09 -7.53 -19.11
N GLU A 303 1.20 -6.68 -18.10
CA GLU A 303 1.89 -6.99 -16.83
C GLU A 303 1.10 -8.02 -15.99
N TYR A 304 -0.23 -7.97 -16.01
CA TYR A 304 -1.07 -9.01 -15.43
C TYR A 304 -0.87 -10.37 -16.12
N GLN A 305 -0.87 -10.38 -17.46
CA GLN A 305 -0.65 -11.62 -18.23
C GLN A 305 0.74 -12.20 -17.97
N LYS A 306 1.77 -11.35 -17.87
CA LYS A 306 3.12 -11.75 -17.48
C LYS A 306 3.14 -12.37 -16.07
N ALA A 307 2.52 -11.72 -15.08
CA ALA A 307 2.42 -12.25 -13.72
C ALA A 307 1.68 -13.60 -13.66
N LEU A 308 0.63 -13.76 -14.46
CA LEU A 308 -0.13 -15.01 -14.58
C LEU A 308 0.70 -16.12 -15.25
N LYS A 309 1.45 -15.79 -16.30
CA LYS A 309 2.36 -16.72 -16.99
C LYS A 309 3.44 -17.23 -16.02
N ILE A 310 4.10 -16.34 -15.28
CA ILE A 310 5.09 -16.69 -14.26
C ILE A 310 4.47 -17.62 -13.21
N THR A 311 3.31 -17.24 -12.67
CA THR A 311 2.61 -18.05 -11.66
C THR A 311 2.29 -19.46 -12.17
N ASN A 312 1.78 -19.58 -13.40
CA ASN A 312 1.45 -20.86 -14.00
C ASN A 312 2.69 -21.72 -14.27
N ALA A 313 3.78 -21.10 -14.75
CA ALA A 313 5.05 -21.78 -15.00
C ALA A 313 5.66 -22.34 -13.71
N LEU A 314 5.71 -21.54 -12.63
CA LEU A 314 6.19 -22.00 -11.33
C LEU A 314 5.32 -23.14 -10.78
N PHE A 315 3.99 -23.01 -10.85
CA PHE A 315 3.07 -24.02 -10.35
C PHE A 315 3.21 -25.36 -11.09
N ARG A 316 3.32 -25.32 -12.43
CA ARG A 316 3.45 -26.51 -13.29
C ARG A 316 4.86 -27.08 -13.34
N GLY A 317 5.89 -26.33 -12.91
CA GLY A 317 7.28 -26.73 -13.04
C GLY A 317 7.86 -26.48 -14.44
N ASN A 318 7.28 -25.56 -15.21
CA ASN A 318 7.70 -25.23 -16.58
C ASN A 318 8.48 -23.92 -16.63
N ILE A 319 9.43 -23.73 -15.72
CA ILE A 319 10.11 -22.43 -15.56
C ILE A 319 11.05 -22.14 -16.73
N LYS A 320 11.51 -23.19 -17.41
CA LYS A 320 12.31 -23.09 -18.64
C LYS A 320 11.56 -22.43 -19.82
N ASP A 321 10.22 -22.34 -19.75
CA ASP A 321 9.40 -21.66 -20.77
C ASP A 321 9.31 -20.13 -20.54
N LEU A 322 9.92 -19.63 -19.46
CA LEU A 322 9.97 -18.20 -19.13
C LEU A 322 11.18 -17.52 -19.78
N GLU A 323 10.99 -16.25 -20.14
CA GLU A 323 12.09 -15.37 -20.58
C GLU A 323 12.99 -14.97 -19.41
N ALA A 324 14.22 -14.53 -19.69
CA ALA A 324 15.20 -14.22 -18.64
C ALA A 324 14.71 -13.16 -17.64
N ASN A 325 13.97 -12.14 -18.11
CA ASN A 325 13.35 -11.13 -17.26
C ASN A 325 12.20 -11.70 -16.40
N GLU A 326 11.40 -12.62 -16.93
CA GLU A 326 10.33 -13.31 -16.21
C GLU A 326 10.88 -14.25 -15.14
N ILE A 327 12.00 -14.93 -15.41
CA ILE A 327 12.72 -15.73 -14.41
C ILE A 327 13.26 -14.80 -13.32
N LYS A 328 13.86 -13.67 -13.69
CA LYS A 328 14.33 -12.69 -12.72
C LYS A 328 13.20 -12.19 -11.82
N ASP A 329 12.04 -11.83 -12.39
CA ASP A 329 10.86 -11.41 -11.61
C ASP A 329 10.31 -12.53 -10.73
N ALA A 330 10.35 -13.78 -11.20
CA ALA A 330 9.91 -14.95 -10.43
C ALA A 330 10.77 -15.21 -9.18
N LEU A 331 12.07 -14.93 -9.30
CA LEU A 331 13.06 -15.08 -8.23
C LEU A 331 13.18 -13.81 -7.37
N HIS A 332 12.77 -12.66 -7.90
CA HIS A 332 12.76 -11.39 -7.19
C HIS A 332 11.88 -11.48 -5.94
N GLY A 333 12.45 -11.14 -4.78
CA GLY A 333 11.77 -11.23 -3.48
C GLY A 333 11.89 -12.59 -2.78
N MET A 334 12.42 -13.62 -3.43
CA MET A 334 12.81 -14.86 -2.75
C MET A 334 14.21 -14.68 -2.14
N GLU A 335 14.37 -15.08 -0.88
CA GLU A 335 15.70 -15.08 -0.25
C GLU A 335 16.57 -16.14 -0.93
N ALA A 336 17.61 -15.68 -1.65
CA ALA A 336 18.62 -16.56 -2.21
C ALA A 336 19.61 -16.98 -1.12
N LYS A 337 19.85 -18.28 -1.01
CA LYS A 337 20.86 -18.83 -0.10
C LYS A 337 22.14 -19.07 -0.89
N SER A 338 23.20 -18.34 -0.53
CA SER A 338 24.52 -18.53 -1.12
C SER A 338 25.09 -19.89 -0.69
N ILE A 339 25.59 -20.64 -1.66
CA ILE A 339 26.22 -21.94 -1.49
C ILE A 339 27.48 -22.01 -2.35
N ASP A 340 28.42 -22.91 -2.02
CA ASP A 340 29.56 -23.18 -2.89
C ASP A 340 29.13 -23.81 -4.24
N ASP A 341 29.80 -23.42 -5.33
CA ASP A 341 29.58 -24.02 -6.65
C ASP A 341 30.03 -25.49 -6.69
N ASN A 342 29.44 -26.28 -7.60
CA ASN A 342 29.72 -27.69 -7.83
C ASN A 342 29.52 -28.62 -6.61
N MET A 343 28.45 -28.41 -5.85
CA MET A 343 28.09 -29.27 -4.71
C MET A 343 27.12 -30.40 -5.09
N PRO A 344 27.28 -31.61 -4.52
CA PRO A 344 26.25 -32.64 -4.59
C PRO A 344 24.91 -32.15 -4.03
N LEU A 345 23.80 -32.53 -4.66
CA LEU A 345 22.45 -32.07 -4.29
C LEU A 345 22.11 -32.25 -2.80
N PRO A 346 22.41 -33.38 -2.14
CA PRO A 346 22.16 -33.50 -0.70
C PRO A 346 22.92 -32.48 0.15
N ASP A 347 24.11 -32.07 -0.29
CA ASP A 347 24.98 -31.13 0.41
C ASP A 347 24.49 -29.70 0.20
N ALA A 348 24.13 -29.35 -1.04
CA ALA A 348 23.50 -28.07 -1.37
C ALA A 348 22.20 -27.85 -0.59
N LEU A 349 21.34 -28.88 -0.46
CA LEU A 349 20.08 -28.79 0.30
C LEU A 349 20.32 -28.51 1.80
N VAL A 350 21.40 -29.04 2.38
CA VAL A 350 21.75 -28.79 3.78
C VAL A 350 22.41 -27.42 3.94
N ALA A 351 23.33 -27.05 3.04
CA ALA A 351 23.99 -25.74 3.05
C ALA A 351 22.98 -24.59 2.92
N ALA A 352 21.97 -24.75 2.06
CA ALA A 352 20.88 -23.80 1.92
C ALA A 352 19.85 -23.83 3.08
N GLY A 353 20.03 -24.70 4.07
CA GLY A 353 19.09 -24.84 5.20
C GLY A 353 17.73 -25.44 4.84
N ILE A 354 17.60 -26.03 3.65
CA ILE A 354 16.35 -26.65 3.16
C ILE A 354 16.10 -28.00 3.84
N ALA A 355 17.18 -28.73 4.12
CA ALA A 355 17.20 -29.99 4.86
C ALA A 355 18.03 -29.86 6.14
N SER A 356 17.58 -30.51 7.22
CA SER A 356 18.28 -30.54 8.50
C SER A 356 19.50 -31.49 8.50
N SER A 357 19.53 -32.45 7.58
CA SER A 357 20.64 -33.41 7.45
C SER A 357 20.74 -34.02 6.05
N LYS A 358 21.93 -34.53 5.70
CA LYS A 358 22.16 -35.24 4.41
C LYS A 358 21.28 -36.50 4.27
N ARG A 359 20.94 -37.17 5.38
CA ARG A 359 20.07 -38.36 5.36
C ARG A 359 18.66 -37.98 4.92
N GLU A 360 18.11 -36.92 5.51
CA GLU A 360 16.79 -36.38 5.14
C GLU A 360 16.77 -35.89 3.69
N ALA A 361 17.81 -35.16 3.26
CA ALA A 361 17.92 -34.69 1.88
C ALA A 361 17.89 -35.86 0.87
N ARG A 362 18.67 -36.92 1.13
CA ARG A 362 18.69 -38.14 0.29
C ARG A 362 17.33 -38.84 0.25
N GLU A 363 16.63 -38.91 1.38
CA GLU A 363 15.30 -39.48 1.46
C GLU A 363 14.32 -38.71 0.55
N TRP A 364 14.31 -37.39 0.61
CA TRP A 364 13.46 -36.55 -0.24
C TRP A 364 13.80 -36.68 -1.72
N ILE A 365 15.08 -36.75 -2.08
CA ILE A 365 15.52 -36.96 -3.48
C ILE A 365 15.01 -38.30 -3.99
N ASN A 366 15.23 -39.39 -3.24
CA ASN A 366 14.79 -40.73 -3.64
C ASN A 366 13.26 -40.84 -3.76
N GLN A 367 12.52 -40.19 -2.87
CA GLN A 367 11.06 -40.09 -2.94
C GLN A 367 10.59 -39.21 -4.12
N GLY A 368 11.51 -38.46 -4.74
CA GLY A 368 11.20 -37.55 -5.82
C GLY A 368 10.48 -36.28 -5.36
N SER A 369 10.69 -35.90 -4.11
CA SER A 369 10.09 -34.71 -3.49
C SER A 369 10.84 -33.43 -3.86
N ILE A 370 11.98 -33.53 -4.56
CA ILE A 370 12.82 -32.40 -4.98
C ILE A 370 12.71 -32.20 -6.49
N GLN A 371 12.47 -30.96 -6.90
CA GLN A 371 12.64 -30.52 -8.29
C GLN A 371 13.68 -29.40 -8.37
N ILE A 372 14.50 -29.44 -9.41
CA ILE A 372 15.48 -28.40 -9.75
C ILE A 372 15.04 -27.78 -11.07
N ASN A 373 14.80 -26.48 -11.08
CA ASN A 373 14.41 -25.75 -12.29
C ASN A 373 13.18 -26.37 -12.98
N GLY A 374 12.28 -26.96 -12.20
CA GLY A 374 11.08 -27.65 -12.67
C GLY A 374 11.23 -29.15 -12.95
N GLU A 375 12.46 -29.66 -12.99
CA GLU A 375 12.73 -31.07 -13.28
C GLU A 375 12.86 -31.89 -12.00
N LYS A 376 12.14 -33.01 -11.93
CA LYS A 376 12.18 -33.92 -10.79
C LYS A 376 13.51 -34.67 -10.76
N ILE A 377 14.30 -34.47 -9.71
CA ILE A 377 15.62 -35.11 -9.56
C ILE A 377 15.52 -36.23 -8.53
N GLN A 378 15.85 -37.45 -8.96
CA GLN A 378 15.96 -38.64 -8.10
C GLN A 378 17.39 -39.17 -7.99
N ASP A 379 18.33 -38.54 -8.70
CA ASP A 379 19.74 -38.89 -8.61
C ASP A 379 20.41 -38.16 -7.44
N VAL A 380 20.82 -38.93 -6.43
CA VAL A 380 21.55 -38.42 -5.26
C VAL A 380 22.95 -37.90 -5.62
N ALA A 381 23.51 -38.36 -6.75
CA ALA A 381 24.79 -37.90 -7.27
C ALA A 381 24.68 -36.65 -8.14
N PHE A 382 23.47 -36.12 -8.38
CA PHE A 382 23.28 -34.87 -9.11
C PHE A 382 24.10 -33.74 -8.47
N VAL A 383 24.85 -33.01 -9.29
CA VAL A 383 25.68 -31.87 -8.86
C VAL A 383 24.98 -30.57 -9.22
N VAL A 384 24.75 -29.74 -8.21
CA VAL A 384 24.24 -28.37 -8.34
C VAL A 384 25.43 -27.48 -8.71
N SER A 385 25.33 -26.80 -9.86
CA SER A 385 26.43 -25.96 -10.36
C SER A 385 25.93 -24.74 -11.12
N SER A 386 26.73 -23.69 -11.20
CA SER A 386 26.45 -22.49 -12.01
C SER A 386 26.08 -22.83 -13.47
N ALA A 387 26.64 -23.92 -14.02
CA ALA A 387 26.31 -24.41 -15.35
C ALA A 387 24.86 -24.93 -15.52
N ASN A 388 24.17 -25.26 -14.43
CA ASN A 388 22.76 -25.67 -14.43
C ASN A 388 21.82 -24.65 -13.78
N ALA A 389 22.30 -23.43 -13.53
CA ALA A 389 21.49 -22.30 -13.08
C ALA A 389 20.44 -21.91 -14.14
N ILE A 390 19.29 -21.42 -13.67
CA ILE A 390 18.18 -20.99 -14.53
C ILE A 390 18.28 -19.52 -14.94
N SER A 391 18.98 -18.70 -14.15
CA SER A 391 19.28 -17.31 -14.48
C SER A 391 20.51 -16.87 -13.73
N GLU A 392 21.52 -16.40 -14.45
CA GLU A 392 22.83 -16.02 -13.88
C GLU A 392 23.38 -17.19 -13.03
N ASN A 393 23.52 -17.02 -11.72
CA ASN A 393 23.96 -18.06 -10.79
C ASN A 393 22.83 -18.58 -9.87
N HIS A 394 21.58 -18.35 -10.24
CA HIS A 394 20.43 -18.76 -9.42
C HIS A 394 19.85 -20.08 -9.90
N THR A 395 19.59 -20.98 -8.95
CA THR A 395 18.88 -22.24 -9.19
C THR A 395 17.63 -22.30 -8.31
N LEU A 396 16.48 -22.65 -8.90
CA LEU A 396 15.24 -22.81 -8.16
C LEU A 396 15.06 -24.26 -7.70
N ILE A 397 14.90 -24.44 -6.39
CA ILE A 397 14.62 -25.73 -5.77
C ILE A 397 13.18 -25.73 -5.26
N LYS A 398 12.40 -26.72 -5.69
CA LYS A 398 11.05 -26.96 -5.16
C LYS A 398 11.05 -28.22 -4.30
N LYS A 399 10.58 -28.09 -3.06
CA LYS A 399 10.34 -29.21 -2.14
C LYS A 399 8.85 -29.48 -1.98
N GLY A 400 8.40 -30.64 -2.47
CA GLY A 400 7.00 -31.04 -2.45
C GLY A 400 6.14 -30.17 -3.37
N LYS A 401 4.94 -29.79 -2.90
CA LYS A 401 3.97 -29.08 -3.75
C LYS A 401 4.10 -27.55 -3.75
N ARG A 402 4.54 -26.95 -2.64
CA ARG A 402 4.42 -25.49 -2.41
C ARG A 402 5.69 -24.78 -1.92
N ASN A 403 6.71 -25.51 -1.48
CA ASN A 403 7.90 -24.86 -0.93
C ASN A 403 8.91 -24.63 -2.04
N TYR A 404 9.22 -23.36 -2.31
CA TYR A 404 10.22 -22.94 -3.28
C TYR A 404 11.36 -22.27 -2.54
N PHE A 405 12.58 -22.53 -3.00
CA PHE A 405 13.82 -21.98 -2.46
C PHE A 405 14.70 -21.56 -3.62
N VAL A 406 15.41 -20.45 -3.46
CA VAL A 406 16.41 -20.02 -4.42
C VAL A 406 17.78 -20.21 -3.78
N ILE A 407 18.69 -20.80 -4.54
CA ILE A 407 20.10 -20.87 -4.17
C ILE A 407 20.92 -20.07 -5.17
N GLU A 408 22.00 -19.46 -4.70
CA GLU A 408 22.95 -18.69 -5.49
C GLU A 408 24.33 -19.36 -5.38
N GLN A 409 24.95 -19.65 -6.53
CA GLN A 409 26.20 -20.42 -6.64
C GLN A 409 27.42 -19.55 -6.93
#